data_AF-A0A7K4MTG1-F1
#
_entry.id   AF-A0A7K4MTG1-F1
#
_cell.length_a   1.000
_cell.length_b   1.000
_cell.length_c   1.000
_cell.angle_alpha   90.00
_cell.angle_beta   90.00
_cell.angle_gamma   90.00
#
_symmetry.space_group_name_H-M   'P 1'
#
loop_
_entity.id
_entity.type
_entity.pdbx_description
1 polymer ?
#
loop_
_entity_poly.entity_id
_entity_poly.type
_entity_poly.pdbx_seq_one_letter_code
_entity_poly.pdbx_strand_id
1 'polypeptide(L)'
;MSLLLKDRVWTMEASTAKRGVYPLHGYKIGLYRLPIKLVDPAEIKSIHDGLKKTFEMDMYADRIYATYRWQEQNKNDPDAKGYEEVELSITVEIVTGEVVDIIYQIFPIEKFGDPNWVQDYRKKADHFAKMVIDTILRNTILADKMISYYVKTEKISEIAAIQKLEELTPLAKIVLGAKAKAIEVVEEGEEDEGEIEIPDGAKPGPIDVEYKSKMKLSAGYDAAGYTIKTWGRRGTNNGIMGVWGEFVSVDYDICIADGGCIEACPVDVYEWFDTPGNPASDKKPLMSKEPDCIFCLACEGVCPPQAIKIYEIK
;
A
#
# COMPACT_ATOMS: atom_id res chain seq x y z
N MET A 1 8.37 -16.52 2.93
CA MET A 1 9.53 -16.46 2.00
C MET A 1 9.05 -15.79 0.75
N SER A 2 9.67 -14.67 0.32
CA SER A 2 9.34 -14.05 -0.99
C SER A 2 9.47 -15.09 -2.09
N LEU A 3 8.36 -15.32 -2.83
CA LEU A 3 8.30 -16.33 -3.89
C LEU A 3 9.11 -15.89 -5.11
N LEU A 4 9.35 -14.59 -5.26
CA LEU A 4 10.23 -14.00 -6.29
C LEU A 4 11.65 -14.56 -6.29
N LEU A 5 12.10 -15.10 -5.16
CA LEU A 5 13.47 -15.57 -4.96
C LEU A 5 13.53 -17.07 -4.61
N LYS A 6 12.43 -17.81 -4.79
CA LYS A 6 12.46 -19.28 -4.70
C LYS A 6 13.27 -19.89 -5.84
N ASP A 7 13.28 -19.24 -7.00
CA ASP A 7 14.17 -19.57 -8.10
C ASP A 7 15.47 -18.79 -7.92
N ARG A 8 16.43 -19.37 -7.20
CA ARG A 8 17.83 -18.92 -7.26
C ARG A 8 18.31 -19.14 -8.69
N VAL A 9 18.15 -18.15 -9.53
CA VAL A 9 18.61 -18.16 -10.91
C VAL A 9 19.74 -17.15 -11.02
N TRP A 10 20.97 -17.63 -10.91
CA TRP A 10 21.98 -17.16 -11.85
C TRP A 10 21.81 -18.00 -13.11
N THR A 11 20.92 -17.57 -14.00
CA THR A 11 21.01 -17.78 -15.45
C THR A 11 20.04 -16.84 -16.15
N MET A 12 20.52 -16.19 -17.20
CA MET A 12 19.70 -15.36 -18.06
C MET A 12 18.46 -16.12 -18.57
N GLU A 13 17.26 -15.71 -18.17
CA GLU A 13 16.00 -16.18 -18.75
C GLU A 13 15.26 -15.03 -19.47
N ALA A 14 16.01 -14.22 -20.20
CA ALA A 14 15.43 -13.37 -21.24
C ALA A 14 16.28 -13.48 -22.49
N SER A 15 15.66 -13.85 -23.61
CA SER A 15 16.27 -13.86 -24.95
C SER A 15 16.75 -12.48 -25.41
N THR A 16 16.41 -11.43 -24.66
CA THR A 16 16.74 -10.02 -24.91
C THR A 16 17.86 -9.47 -24.01
N ALA A 17 18.53 -10.31 -23.21
CA ALA A 17 19.58 -9.85 -22.30
C ALA A 17 20.77 -9.21 -23.05
N LYS A 18 20.81 -7.88 -23.09
CA LYS A 18 22.02 -7.14 -23.50
C LYS A 18 23.12 -7.39 -22.47
N ARG A 19 24.31 -7.70 -22.98
CA ARG A 19 25.58 -7.84 -22.26
C ARG A 19 25.84 -6.65 -21.33
N GLY A 20 25.57 -6.83 -20.05
CA GLY A 20 26.17 -6.08 -18.96
C GLY A 20 26.78 -7.10 -18.02
N VAL A 21 28.08 -7.35 -18.14
CA VAL A 21 28.81 -8.16 -17.16
C VAL A 21 28.80 -7.36 -15.87
N TYR A 22 27.90 -7.69 -14.95
CA TYR A 22 27.93 -7.11 -13.61
C TYR A 22 29.27 -7.50 -12.98
N PRO A 23 30.11 -6.54 -12.54
CA PRO A 23 31.41 -6.88 -11.96
C PRO A 23 31.19 -7.81 -10.77
N LEU A 24 31.67 -9.05 -10.93
CA LEU A 24 31.62 -10.16 -9.99
C LEU A 24 32.41 -9.81 -8.72
N HIS A 25 31.85 -8.95 -7.88
CA HIS A 25 32.26 -8.85 -6.49
C HIS A 25 31.49 -9.95 -5.74
N GLY A 26 32.21 -10.88 -5.11
CA GLY A 26 31.70 -12.12 -4.49
C GLY A 26 30.75 -11.95 -3.29
N TYR A 27 30.05 -10.81 -3.19
CA TYR A 27 29.15 -10.45 -2.12
C TYR A 27 27.70 -10.19 -2.60
N LYS A 28 27.44 -10.21 -3.92
CA LYS A 28 26.08 -10.05 -4.48
C LYS A 28 25.27 -11.34 -4.32
N ILE A 29 24.18 -11.29 -3.56
CA ILE A 29 23.38 -12.48 -3.20
C ILE A 29 22.03 -12.53 -3.93
N GLY A 30 21.51 -11.40 -4.43
CA GLY A 30 20.31 -11.40 -5.27
C GLY A 30 20.33 -10.35 -6.38
N LEU A 31 19.97 -10.80 -7.58
CA LEU A 31 19.66 -10.01 -8.76
C LEU A 31 18.25 -10.42 -9.19
N TYR A 32 17.34 -9.46 -9.25
CA TYR A 32 15.96 -9.67 -9.65
C TYR A 32 15.61 -8.75 -10.82
N ARG A 33 15.30 -9.36 -11.97
CA ARG A 33 15.06 -8.64 -13.22
C ARG A 33 13.57 -8.54 -13.47
N LEU A 34 13.07 -7.31 -13.55
CA LEU A 34 11.68 -7.00 -13.81
C LEU A 34 11.47 -6.61 -15.28
N PRO A 35 10.52 -7.25 -16.00
CA PRO A 35 10.25 -6.98 -17.41
C PRO A 35 9.41 -5.71 -17.61
N ILE A 36 9.77 -4.64 -16.90
CA ILE A 36 9.06 -3.36 -16.90
C ILE A 36 10.04 -2.23 -17.20
N LYS A 37 9.54 -1.21 -17.90
CA LYS A 37 10.29 -0.04 -18.31
C LYS A 37 10.13 1.08 -17.28
N LEU A 38 11.25 1.60 -16.78
CA LEU A 38 11.33 2.74 -15.89
C LEU A 38 12.43 3.68 -16.39
N VAL A 39 12.05 4.62 -17.24
CA VAL A 39 12.98 5.61 -17.82
C VAL A 39 12.51 7.05 -17.60
N ASP A 40 11.27 7.23 -17.15
CA ASP A 40 10.71 8.56 -16.92
C ASP A 40 11.31 9.13 -15.62
N PRO A 41 12.02 10.26 -15.67
CA PRO A 41 12.57 10.90 -14.47
C PRO A 41 11.53 11.20 -13.40
N ALA A 42 10.27 11.48 -13.77
CA ALA A 42 9.19 11.74 -12.81
C ALA A 42 8.81 10.46 -12.04
N GLU A 43 8.70 9.33 -12.72
CA GLU A 43 8.45 8.02 -12.12
C GLU A 43 9.61 7.58 -11.20
N ILE A 44 10.85 7.79 -11.65
CA ILE A 44 12.06 7.50 -10.87
C ILE A 44 12.08 8.34 -9.58
N LYS A 45 11.80 9.64 -9.70
CA LYS A 45 11.73 10.54 -8.56
C LYS A 45 10.58 10.19 -7.62
N SER A 46 9.43 9.76 -8.15
CA SER A 46 8.31 9.27 -7.34
C SER A 46 8.71 8.07 -6.48
N ILE A 47 9.43 7.10 -7.03
CA ILE A 47 9.90 5.93 -6.27
C ILE A 47 10.81 6.37 -5.12
N HIS A 48 11.76 7.26 -5.43
CA HIS A 48 12.68 7.80 -4.45
C HIS A 48 11.96 8.57 -3.33
N ASP A 49 11.13 9.55 -3.68
CA ASP A 49 10.48 10.43 -2.72
C ASP A 49 9.40 9.72 -1.91
N GLY A 50 8.69 8.76 -2.53
CA GLY A 50 7.64 7.98 -1.89
C GLY A 50 8.12 7.09 -0.75
N LEU A 51 9.37 6.64 -0.80
CA LEU A 51 9.93 5.68 0.16
C LEU A 51 10.83 6.32 1.23
N LYS A 52 11.06 7.64 1.18
CA LYS A 52 11.93 8.37 2.14
C LYS A 52 11.53 8.23 3.61
N LYS A 53 10.25 7.99 3.88
CA LYS A 53 9.75 7.80 5.25
C LYS A 53 10.00 6.40 5.80
N THR A 54 10.28 5.43 4.92
CA THR A 54 10.42 4.01 5.28
C THR A 54 11.86 3.55 5.21
N PHE A 55 12.61 4.06 4.24
CA PHE A 55 14.00 3.69 4.00
C PHE A 55 14.85 4.94 3.89
N GLU A 56 16.13 4.80 4.20
CA GLU A 56 17.12 5.81 3.84
C GLU A 56 17.34 5.71 2.33
N MET A 57 16.83 6.71 1.61
CA MET A 57 16.85 6.74 0.14
C MET A 57 17.99 7.62 -0.37
N ASP A 58 18.72 7.13 -1.36
CA ASP A 58 19.69 7.90 -2.14
C ASP A 58 19.45 7.63 -3.63
N MET A 59 19.92 8.53 -4.49
CA MET A 59 19.75 8.40 -5.94
C MET A 59 20.97 8.96 -6.66
N TYR A 60 21.58 8.13 -7.51
CA TYR A 60 22.73 8.51 -8.31
C TYR A 60 22.62 7.96 -9.73
N ALA A 61 22.66 8.84 -10.72
CA ALA A 61 22.51 8.51 -12.12
C ALA A 61 21.24 7.69 -12.40
N ASP A 62 21.39 6.46 -12.89
CA ASP A 62 20.34 5.50 -13.23
C ASP A 62 19.94 4.59 -12.05
N ARG A 63 20.38 4.90 -10.83
CA ARG A 63 20.23 4.03 -9.65
C ARG A 63 19.51 4.72 -8.50
N ILE A 64 18.59 3.99 -7.89
CA ILE A 64 17.96 4.35 -6.62
C ILE A 64 18.46 3.36 -5.56
N TYR A 65 18.91 3.87 -4.42
CA TYR A 65 19.39 3.08 -3.29
C TYR A 65 18.37 3.20 -2.16
N ALA A 66 17.92 2.06 -1.65
CA ALA A 66 17.05 1.98 -0.48
C ALA A 66 17.79 1.22 0.62
N THR A 67 18.16 1.92 1.68
CA THR A 67 18.86 1.34 2.83
C THR A 67 17.90 1.16 4.00
N TYR A 68 17.87 -0.07 4.54
CA TYR A 68 17.16 -0.40 5.77
C TYR A 68 18.18 -0.65 6.89
N ARG A 69 18.01 0.04 8.02
CA ARG A 69 18.80 -0.14 9.23
C ARG A 69 17.99 -0.90 10.28
N TRP A 70 18.66 -1.76 11.04
CA TRP A 70 18.08 -2.39 12.23
C TRP A 70 19.13 -2.52 13.32
N GLN A 71 18.68 -2.53 14.57
CA GLN A 71 19.54 -2.72 15.73
C GLN A 71 19.43 -4.16 16.22
N GLU A 72 20.57 -4.74 16.56
CA GLU A 72 20.65 -5.99 17.32
C GLU A 72 21.18 -5.64 18.71
N GLN A 73 20.71 -6.36 19.72
CA GLN A 73 21.17 -6.24 21.10
C GLN A 73 21.44 -7.63 21.64
N ASN A 74 22.54 -7.80 22.38
CA ASN A 74 22.89 -9.10 22.97
C ASN A 74 22.03 -9.45 24.20
N LYS A 75 21.37 -8.44 24.79
CA LYS A 75 20.53 -8.53 25.99
C LYS A 75 19.33 -7.59 25.85
N ASN A 76 18.23 -7.94 26.52
CA ASN A 76 17.00 -7.15 26.50
C ASN A 76 17.03 -5.92 27.43
N ASP A 77 17.91 -5.95 28.43
CA ASP A 77 18.05 -4.88 29.42
C ASP A 77 19.29 -4.03 29.08
N PRO A 78 19.11 -2.75 28.68
CA PRO A 78 20.21 -1.84 28.36
C PRO A 78 21.18 -1.58 29.53
N ASP A 79 20.70 -1.69 30.77
CA ASP A 79 21.51 -1.43 31.97
C ASP A 79 22.24 -2.70 32.47
N ALA A 80 22.02 -3.85 31.82
CA ALA A 80 22.67 -5.09 32.20
C ALA A 80 24.17 -5.04 31.93
N LYS A 81 24.97 -5.50 32.91
CA LYS A 81 26.43 -5.60 32.76
C LYS A 81 26.81 -6.43 31.52
N GLY A 82 27.58 -5.85 30.60
CA GLY A 82 27.97 -6.49 29.34
C GLY A 82 26.89 -6.43 28.25
N TYR A 83 26.01 -5.43 28.30
CA TYR A 83 25.16 -5.05 27.17
C TYR A 83 26.02 -4.58 26.00
N GLU A 84 25.74 -5.12 24.82
CA GLU A 84 26.33 -4.72 23.55
C GLU A 84 25.21 -4.57 22.53
N GLU A 85 25.27 -3.50 21.76
CA GLU A 85 24.38 -3.24 20.65
C GLU A 85 25.18 -2.96 19.38
N VAL A 86 24.58 -3.28 18.23
CA VAL A 86 25.17 -2.95 16.94
C VAL A 86 24.07 -2.54 15.97
N GLU A 87 24.33 -1.46 15.24
CA GLU A 87 23.48 -1.04 14.14
C GLU A 87 23.95 -1.70 12.85
N LEU A 88 23.06 -2.47 12.24
CA LEU A 88 23.29 -3.18 11.00
C LEU A 88 22.45 -2.54 9.88
N SER A 89 22.91 -2.70 8.64
CA SER A 89 22.18 -2.19 7.49
C SER A 89 22.26 -3.09 6.26
N ILE A 90 21.26 -2.97 5.40
CA ILE A 90 21.19 -3.60 4.10
C ILE A 90 20.68 -2.61 3.08
N THR A 91 21.33 -2.57 1.92
CA THR A 91 20.98 -1.66 0.82
C THR A 91 20.52 -2.44 -0.40
N VAL A 92 19.36 -2.05 -0.91
CA VAL A 92 18.80 -2.53 -2.18
C VAL A 92 19.01 -1.45 -3.23
N GLU A 93 19.59 -1.82 -4.35
CA GLU A 93 19.82 -0.97 -5.52
C GLU A 93 18.76 -1.28 -6.58
N ILE A 94 18.08 -0.25 -7.08
CA ILE A 94 17.17 -0.34 -8.22
C ILE A 94 17.86 0.33 -9.40
N VAL A 95 18.22 -0.45 -10.41
CA VAL A 95 18.77 0.03 -11.67
C VAL A 95 17.62 0.27 -12.65
N THR A 96 17.45 1.52 -13.02
CA THR A 96 16.39 2.01 -13.91
C THR A 96 16.79 1.82 -15.38
N GLY A 97 15.83 1.69 -16.29
CA GLY A 97 16.12 1.42 -17.71
C GLY A 97 14.94 0.85 -18.49
N GLU A 98 15.23 0.27 -19.66
CA GLU A 98 14.26 -0.51 -20.46
C GLU A 98 13.75 -1.74 -19.70
N VAL A 99 14.60 -2.26 -18.82
CA VAL A 99 14.34 -3.37 -17.91
C VAL A 99 14.84 -2.90 -16.54
N VAL A 100 14.04 -3.10 -15.50
CA VAL A 100 14.43 -2.74 -14.13
C VAL A 100 15.17 -3.91 -13.49
N ASP A 101 16.38 -3.68 -13.01
CA ASP A 101 17.15 -4.68 -12.24
C ASP A 101 17.19 -4.25 -10.78
N ILE A 102 16.72 -5.10 -9.86
CA ILE A 102 16.80 -4.90 -8.41
C ILE A 102 17.92 -5.79 -7.86
N ILE A 103 18.87 -5.20 -7.15
CA ILE A 103 20.10 -5.84 -6.70
C ILE A 103 20.28 -5.59 -5.21
N TYR A 104 20.78 -6.56 -4.46
CA TYR A 104 21.24 -6.31 -3.10
C TYR A 104 22.52 -7.09 -2.78
N GLN A 105 23.31 -6.52 -1.88
CA GLN A 105 24.59 -7.06 -1.45
C GLN A 105 24.61 -7.19 0.07
N ILE A 106 24.92 -8.40 0.56
CA ILE A 106 25.14 -8.64 1.99
C ILE A 106 26.63 -8.55 2.24
N PHE A 107 27.04 -7.53 2.99
CA PHE A 107 28.43 -7.35 3.37
C PHE A 107 28.83 -8.36 4.45
N PRO A 108 30.14 -8.68 4.59
CA PRO A 108 30.65 -9.36 5.78
C PRO A 108 30.31 -8.58 7.06
N ILE A 109 30.09 -9.29 8.18
CA ILE A 109 29.66 -8.66 9.44
C ILE A 109 30.75 -7.74 10.02
N GLU A 110 31.99 -7.98 9.62
CA GLU A 110 33.21 -7.19 9.86
C GLU A 110 33.03 -5.73 9.45
N LYS A 111 32.19 -5.46 8.45
CA LYS A 111 31.86 -4.09 8.04
C LYS A 111 31.21 -3.27 9.16
N PHE A 112 30.57 -3.93 10.12
CA PHE A 112 29.80 -3.31 11.20
C PHE A 112 30.49 -3.38 12.57
N GLY A 113 31.82 -3.56 12.59
CA GLY A 113 32.60 -3.56 13.83
C GLY A 113 32.70 -4.92 14.52
N ASP A 114 32.55 -6.02 13.78
CA ASP A 114 32.79 -7.41 14.24
C ASP A 114 32.02 -7.84 15.52
N PRO A 115 30.68 -7.69 15.55
CA PRO A 115 29.88 -8.16 16.68
C PRO A 115 29.77 -9.69 16.68
N ASN A 116 30.74 -10.36 17.31
CA ASN A 116 30.85 -11.83 17.34
C ASN A 116 29.65 -12.57 17.97
N TRP A 117 28.82 -11.86 18.73
CA TRP A 117 27.61 -12.41 19.37
C TRP A 117 26.39 -12.42 18.46
N VAL A 118 26.41 -11.69 17.33
CA VAL A 118 25.27 -11.64 16.41
C VAL A 118 25.14 -12.98 15.67
N GLN A 119 24.01 -13.63 15.87
CA GLN A 119 23.70 -14.92 15.24
C GLN A 119 22.81 -14.74 14.00
N ASP A 120 22.97 -15.66 13.04
CA ASP A 120 22.16 -15.74 11.82
C ASP A 120 22.12 -14.44 10.98
N TYR A 121 23.14 -13.58 11.11
CA TYR A 121 23.24 -12.28 10.44
C TYR A 121 22.85 -12.34 8.96
N ARG A 122 23.47 -13.25 8.19
CA ARG A 122 23.22 -13.37 6.75
C ARG A 122 21.76 -13.72 6.43
N LYS A 123 21.11 -14.55 7.26
CA LYS A 123 19.69 -14.91 7.06
C LYS A 123 18.78 -13.72 7.37
N LYS A 124 19.08 -12.95 8.42
CA LYS A 124 18.34 -11.73 8.78
C LYS A 124 18.52 -10.65 7.71
N ALA A 125 19.74 -10.42 7.25
CA ALA A 125 20.04 -9.48 6.18
C ALA A 125 19.34 -9.85 4.86
N ASP A 126 19.33 -11.13 4.49
CA ASP A 126 18.56 -11.64 3.34
C ASP A 126 17.06 -11.42 3.52
N HIS A 127 16.51 -11.70 4.70
CA HIS A 127 15.11 -11.45 5.00
C HIS A 127 14.74 -9.97 4.86
N PHE A 128 15.55 -9.06 5.42
CA PHE A 128 15.30 -7.63 5.33
C PHE A 128 15.47 -7.10 3.90
N ALA A 129 16.46 -7.59 3.13
CA ALA A 129 16.57 -7.25 1.71
C ALA A 129 15.28 -7.62 0.96
N LYS A 130 14.75 -8.83 1.18
CA LYS A 130 13.49 -9.29 0.57
C LYS A 130 12.30 -8.43 0.97
N MET A 131 12.20 -8.07 2.24
CA MET A 131 11.18 -7.14 2.74
C MET A 131 11.28 -5.78 2.03
N VAL A 132 12.48 -5.23 1.87
CA VAL A 132 12.69 -3.96 1.15
C VAL A 132 12.25 -4.08 -0.31
N ILE A 133 12.64 -5.15 -1.01
CA ILE A 133 12.26 -5.41 -2.41
C ILE A 133 10.74 -5.52 -2.55
N ASP A 134 10.10 -6.37 -1.74
CA ASP A 134 8.66 -6.59 -1.77
C ASP A 134 7.91 -5.26 -1.50
N THR A 135 8.42 -4.45 -0.55
CA THR A 135 7.87 -3.14 -0.20
C THR A 135 7.99 -2.14 -1.35
N ILE A 136 9.16 -2.05 -1.99
CA ILE A 136 9.38 -1.19 -3.15
C ILE A 136 8.43 -1.60 -4.29
N LEU A 137 8.33 -2.91 -4.57
CA LEU A 137 7.52 -3.41 -5.68
C LEU A 137 6.04 -3.09 -5.48
N ARG A 138 5.51 -3.28 -4.26
CA ARG A 138 4.07 -3.10 -3.97
C ARG A 138 3.64 -1.64 -3.81
N ASN A 139 4.50 -0.80 -3.25
CA ASN A 139 4.09 0.55 -2.81
C ASN A 139 4.48 1.65 -3.80
N THR A 140 5.03 1.31 -4.97
CA THR A 140 5.48 2.29 -5.97
C THR A 140 4.85 2.01 -7.33
N ILE A 141 5.12 2.89 -8.31
CA ILE A 141 4.68 2.73 -9.71
C ILE A 141 5.13 1.40 -10.35
N LEU A 142 6.10 0.71 -9.76
CA LEU A 142 6.50 -0.63 -10.19
C LEU A 142 5.34 -1.62 -10.08
N ALA A 143 4.45 -1.48 -9.10
CA ALA A 143 3.27 -2.32 -8.95
C ALA A 143 2.37 -2.23 -10.18
N ASP A 144 2.00 -1.01 -10.57
CA ASP A 144 1.06 -0.74 -11.66
C ASP A 144 1.64 -1.20 -13.01
N LYS A 145 2.96 -1.02 -13.20
CA LYS A 145 3.69 -1.53 -14.37
C LYS A 145 3.75 -3.06 -14.40
N MET A 146 3.92 -3.72 -13.25
CA MET A 146 3.91 -5.18 -13.15
C MET A 146 2.54 -5.77 -13.40
N ILE A 147 1.48 -5.16 -12.85
CA ILE A 147 0.10 -5.55 -13.11
C ILE A 147 -0.19 -5.42 -14.61
N SER A 148 0.14 -4.28 -15.21
CA SER A 148 0.00 -4.04 -16.65
C SER A 148 0.76 -5.07 -17.50
N TYR A 149 1.95 -5.49 -17.05
CA TYR A 149 2.73 -6.54 -17.71
C TYR A 149 2.02 -7.90 -17.66
N TYR A 150 1.52 -8.30 -16.48
CA TYR A 150 0.83 -9.59 -16.32
C TYR A 150 -0.49 -9.64 -17.09
N VAL A 151 -1.30 -8.57 -17.05
CA VAL A 151 -2.54 -8.49 -17.82
C VAL A 151 -2.26 -8.66 -19.32
N LYS A 152 -1.20 -8.04 -19.84
CA LYS A 152 -0.85 -8.12 -21.27
C LYS A 152 -0.25 -9.47 -21.68
N THR A 153 0.69 -9.98 -20.90
CA THR A 153 1.45 -11.19 -21.27
C THR A 153 0.71 -12.47 -20.94
N GLU A 154 0.02 -12.52 -19.79
CA GLU A 154 -0.67 -13.72 -19.31
C GLU A 154 -2.17 -13.69 -19.59
N LYS A 155 -2.71 -12.56 -20.08
CA LYS A 155 -4.14 -12.37 -20.41
C LYS A 155 -5.07 -12.68 -19.24
N ILE A 156 -4.61 -12.40 -18.03
CA ILE A 156 -5.38 -12.52 -16.80
C ILE A 156 -6.09 -11.19 -16.49
N SER A 157 -7.14 -11.24 -15.67
CA SER A 157 -7.82 -10.03 -15.20
C SER A 157 -6.90 -9.19 -14.30
N GLU A 158 -7.19 -7.90 -14.20
CA GLU A 158 -6.42 -6.99 -13.34
C GLU A 158 -6.42 -7.44 -11.88
N ILE A 159 -7.57 -7.91 -11.38
CA ILE A 159 -7.71 -8.46 -10.02
C ILE A 159 -6.80 -9.69 -9.83
N ALA A 160 -6.74 -10.59 -10.81
CA ALA A 160 -5.86 -11.75 -10.74
C ALA A 160 -4.37 -11.36 -10.81
N ALA A 161 -4.04 -10.33 -11.59
CA ALA A 161 -2.69 -9.78 -11.64
C ALA A 161 -2.26 -9.11 -10.33
N ILE A 162 -3.18 -8.43 -9.63
CA ILE A 162 -2.96 -7.89 -8.29
C ILE A 162 -2.70 -9.03 -7.31
N GLN A 163 -3.59 -10.02 -7.23
CA GLN A 163 -3.43 -11.17 -6.33
C GLN A 163 -2.10 -11.89 -6.55
N LYS A 164 -1.72 -12.08 -7.83
CA LYS A 164 -0.42 -12.65 -8.18
C LYS A 164 0.74 -11.81 -7.65
N LEU A 165 0.68 -10.49 -7.80
CA LEU A 165 1.72 -9.59 -7.28
C LEU A 165 1.81 -9.69 -5.75
N GLU A 166 0.68 -9.77 -5.05
CA GLU A 166 0.63 -9.91 -3.59
C GLU A 166 1.22 -11.25 -3.11
N GLU A 167 0.89 -12.36 -3.79
CA GLU A 167 1.45 -13.68 -3.50
C GLU A 167 2.97 -13.72 -3.72
N LEU A 168 3.46 -13.00 -4.74
CA LEU A 168 4.88 -12.89 -5.03
C LEU A 168 5.65 -12.06 -3.97
N THR A 169 4.97 -11.10 -3.34
CA THR A 169 5.57 -10.13 -2.40
C THR A 169 5.01 -10.23 -0.96
N PRO A 170 5.13 -11.40 -0.31
CA PRO A 170 4.54 -11.64 1.01
C PRO A 170 5.22 -10.89 2.16
N LEU A 171 6.40 -10.28 1.95
CA LEU A 171 7.14 -9.54 2.98
C LEU A 171 6.99 -8.03 2.86
N ALA A 172 6.15 -7.53 1.95
CA ALA A 172 5.97 -6.11 1.78
C ALA A 172 5.39 -5.46 3.04
N LYS A 173 6.05 -4.41 3.52
CA LYS A 173 5.46 -3.50 4.50
C LYS A 173 4.53 -2.53 3.77
N ILE A 174 3.45 -2.13 4.44
CA ILE A 174 2.57 -1.07 3.94
C ILE A 174 3.31 0.26 4.14
N VAL A 175 3.53 1.03 3.06
CA VAL A 175 4.16 2.35 3.13
C VAL A 175 3.15 3.43 2.81
N LEU A 176 2.85 4.26 3.80
CA LEU A 176 1.92 5.37 3.68
C LEU A 176 2.50 6.46 2.76
N GLY A 177 1.84 6.70 1.61
CA GLY A 177 2.14 7.82 0.71
C GLY A 177 3.27 7.60 -0.31
N ALA A 178 3.65 6.35 -0.60
CA ALA A 178 4.71 6.03 -1.58
C ALA A 178 4.29 6.05 -3.06
N LYS A 179 2.99 6.01 -3.35
CA LYS A 179 2.47 6.28 -4.69
C LYS A 179 2.41 7.79 -4.91
N ALA A 180 3.19 8.33 -5.86
CA ALA A 180 2.89 9.66 -6.38
C ALA A 180 1.60 9.58 -7.20
N LYS A 181 0.78 10.63 -7.07
CA LYS A 181 -0.38 10.89 -7.93
C LYS A 181 0.02 10.67 -9.39
N ALA A 182 -0.51 9.62 -9.99
CA ALA A 182 -0.66 9.61 -11.42
C ALA A 182 -1.62 10.75 -11.76
N ILE A 183 -1.20 11.62 -12.69
CA ILE A 183 -2.17 12.31 -13.53
C ILE A 183 -2.73 11.18 -14.40
N GLU A 184 -3.77 10.51 -13.92
CA GLU A 184 -4.56 9.64 -14.76
C GLU A 184 -5.53 10.51 -15.54
N VAL A 185 -5.14 10.67 -16.80
CA VAL A 185 -6.03 10.85 -17.93
C VAL A 185 -7.18 9.84 -17.78
N VAL A 186 -8.34 10.38 -17.41
CA VAL A 186 -9.67 10.04 -17.91
C VAL A 186 -9.73 8.74 -18.73
N GLU A 187 -10.26 7.67 -18.13
CA GLU A 187 -11.13 6.76 -18.87
C GLU A 187 -12.59 7.24 -18.67
N GLU A 188 -13.01 8.14 -19.55
CA GLU A 188 -14.38 8.13 -20.09
C GLU A 188 -14.50 6.79 -20.84
N GLY A 189 -15.42 5.87 -20.62
CA GLY A 189 -16.56 5.74 -19.73
C GLY A 189 -17.35 4.53 -20.24
N GLU A 190 -17.98 3.76 -19.36
CA GLU A 190 -19.36 3.38 -19.64
C GLU A 190 -20.19 4.28 -18.74
N GLU A 191 -20.51 5.46 -19.27
CA GLU A 191 -21.57 6.29 -18.77
C GLU A 191 -22.87 5.50 -18.91
N ASP A 192 -23.47 5.16 -17.77
CA ASP A 192 -24.92 5.00 -17.74
C ASP A 192 -25.46 6.44 -17.75
N GLU A 193 -25.61 7.00 -18.96
CA GLU A 193 -26.30 8.28 -19.23
C GLU A 193 -27.80 8.14 -18.91
N GLY A 194 -28.11 8.03 -17.62
CA GLY A 194 -29.41 8.45 -17.09
C GLY A 194 -29.22 9.79 -16.39
N GLU A 195 -30.13 10.74 -16.57
CA GLU A 195 -30.24 11.93 -15.72
C GLU A 195 -30.08 11.51 -14.25
N ILE A 196 -29.01 11.97 -13.60
CA ILE A 196 -28.80 11.71 -12.17
C ILE A 196 -29.78 12.62 -11.43
N GLU A 197 -31.01 12.13 -11.21
CA GLU A 197 -31.95 12.75 -10.30
C GLU A 197 -31.35 12.69 -8.89
N ILE A 198 -30.84 13.84 -8.42
CA ILE A 198 -30.36 13.99 -7.05
C ILE A 198 -31.61 13.92 -6.14
N PRO A 199 -31.69 12.95 -5.21
CA PRO A 199 -32.83 12.84 -4.31
C PRO A 199 -33.03 14.12 -3.48
N ASP A 200 -34.29 14.48 -3.22
CA ASP A 200 -34.63 15.58 -2.31
C ASP A 200 -34.60 15.06 -0.86
N GLY A 201 -33.47 15.30 -0.18
CA GLY A 201 -33.25 14.92 1.22
C GLY A 201 -32.54 13.57 1.43
N ALA A 202 -32.46 13.16 2.70
CA ALA A 202 -31.79 11.94 3.11
C ALA A 202 -32.57 10.68 2.71
N LYS A 203 -31.85 9.67 2.21
CA LYS A 203 -32.40 8.33 1.98
C LYS A 203 -32.84 7.72 3.32
N PRO A 204 -33.99 7.03 3.38
CA PRO A 204 -34.42 6.36 4.59
C PRO A 204 -33.47 5.19 4.91
N GLY A 205 -33.08 5.06 6.19
CA GLY A 205 -32.33 3.91 6.68
C GLY A 205 -33.21 2.72 7.05
N PRO A 206 -32.62 1.60 7.49
CA PRO A 206 -31.20 1.39 7.79
C PRO A 206 -30.32 1.16 6.55
N ILE A 207 -29.00 1.21 6.73
CA ILE A 207 -28.03 0.78 5.71
C ILE A 207 -28.31 -0.66 5.24
N ASP A 208 -28.21 -0.90 3.93
CA ASP A 208 -28.36 -2.24 3.36
C ASP A 208 -27.14 -3.10 3.73
N VAL A 209 -27.32 -4.12 4.58
CA VAL A 209 -26.22 -4.98 5.06
C VAL A 209 -25.57 -5.79 3.92
N GLU A 210 -26.26 -5.96 2.80
CA GLU A 210 -25.77 -6.67 1.61
C GLU A 210 -25.29 -5.71 0.51
N TYR A 211 -25.07 -4.42 0.82
CA TYR A 211 -24.66 -3.44 -0.18
C TYR A 211 -23.42 -3.85 -0.97
N LYS A 212 -22.48 -4.60 -0.34
CA LYS A 212 -21.26 -5.09 -0.99
C LYS A 212 -21.51 -6.01 -2.19
N SER A 213 -22.65 -6.70 -2.24
CA SER A 213 -23.04 -7.57 -3.37
C SER A 213 -23.96 -6.87 -4.37
N LYS A 214 -24.67 -5.82 -3.95
CA LYS A 214 -25.67 -5.10 -4.75
C LYS A 214 -25.14 -3.83 -5.40
N MET A 215 -24.14 -3.20 -4.80
CA MET A 215 -23.55 -1.95 -5.28
C MET A 215 -22.19 -2.21 -5.93
N LYS A 216 -21.93 -1.52 -7.05
CA LYS A 216 -20.62 -1.53 -7.68
C LYS A 216 -19.61 -0.78 -6.81
N LEU A 217 -18.38 -1.29 -6.76
CA LEU A 217 -17.25 -0.60 -6.12
C LEU A 217 -17.00 0.71 -6.88
N SER A 218 -16.86 1.81 -6.14
CA SER A 218 -16.59 3.14 -6.67
C SER A 218 -15.16 3.56 -6.30
N ALA A 219 -14.72 4.72 -6.82
CA ALA A 219 -13.40 5.26 -6.51
C ALA A 219 -13.22 5.46 -4.99
N GLY A 220 -12.20 4.81 -4.43
CA GLY A 220 -11.86 4.94 -3.01
C GLY A 220 -11.46 6.37 -2.65
N TYR A 221 -11.55 6.70 -1.37
CA TYR A 221 -11.13 7.98 -0.82
C TYR A 221 -9.92 7.81 0.07
N ASP A 222 -8.82 8.49 -0.26
CA ASP A 222 -7.59 8.45 0.53
C ASP A 222 -7.69 9.40 1.73
N ALA A 223 -7.92 8.83 2.91
CA ALA A 223 -7.90 9.56 4.17
C ALA A 223 -6.59 9.28 4.92
N ALA A 224 -5.66 10.24 4.87
CA ALA A 224 -4.45 10.36 5.69
C ALA A 224 -3.85 9.06 6.29
N GLY A 225 -3.62 8.02 5.47
CA GLY A 225 -3.00 6.76 5.90
C GLY A 225 -3.86 5.50 5.69
N TYR A 226 -5.12 5.65 5.28
CA TYR A 226 -6.01 4.55 4.94
C TYR A 226 -6.91 4.92 3.74
N THR A 227 -7.00 4.01 2.76
CA THR A 227 -7.90 4.19 1.61
C THR A 227 -9.27 3.61 1.95
N ILE A 228 -10.23 4.51 2.14
CA ILE A 228 -11.62 4.16 2.40
C ILE A 228 -12.24 3.68 1.10
N LYS A 229 -12.69 2.43 1.08
CA LYS A 229 -13.44 1.90 -0.07
C LYS A 229 -14.81 2.58 -0.15
N THR A 230 -15.29 2.83 -1.36
CA THR A 230 -16.63 3.40 -1.57
C THR A 230 -17.44 2.51 -2.51
N TRP A 231 -18.76 2.54 -2.38
CA TRP A 231 -19.69 1.75 -3.17
C TRP A 231 -20.87 2.61 -3.60
N GLY A 232 -21.22 2.52 -4.88
CA GLY A 232 -22.43 3.16 -5.41
C GLY A 232 -22.36 4.69 -5.55
N ARG A 233 -21.18 5.32 -5.37
CA ARG A 233 -20.97 6.74 -5.63
C ARG A 233 -21.19 7.03 -7.12
N ARG A 234 -21.98 8.06 -7.44
CA ARG A 234 -22.28 8.48 -8.82
C ARG A 234 -21.92 9.94 -9.02
N GLY A 235 -21.21 10.22 -10.12
CA GLY A 235 -20.76 11.58 -10.45
C GLY A 235 -19.62 12.09 -9.57
N THR A 236 -19.21 13.33 -9.86
CA THR A 236 -18.12 14.03 -9.13
C THR A 236 -18.64 14.99 -8.06
N ASN A 237 -19.95 15.27 -8.06
CA ASN A 237 -20.61 16.10 -7.05
C ASN A 237 -20.95 15.28 -5.79
N ASN A 238 -21.36 15.96 -4.72
CA ASN A 238 -21.75 15.33 -3.46
C ASN A 238 -23.22 14.87 -3.46
N GLY A 239 -23.87 14.78 -4.62
CA GLY A 239 -25.31 14.47 -4.72
C GLY A 239 -25.64 13.03 -4.32
N ILE A 240 -24.87 12.06 -4.83
CA ILE A 240 -25.00 10.62 -4.51
C ILE A 240 -23.62 10.09 -4.13
N MET A 241 -23.40 9.90 -2.84
CA MET A 241 -22.12 9.52 -2.28
C MET A 241 -22.01 8.03 -2.00
N GLY A 242 -23.13 7.32 -1.82
CA GLY A 242 -23.16 5.88 -1.57
C GLY A 242 -22.59 5.48 -0.21
N VAL A 243 -22.13 4.24 -0.12
CA VAL A 243 -21.59 3.67 1.13
C VAL A 243 -20.08 3.77 1.16
N TRP A 244 -19.53 4.25 2.28
CA TRP A 244 -18.11 4.45 2.52
C TRP A 244 -17.63 3.51 3.62
N GLY A 245 -16.46 2.90 3.48
CA GLY A 245 -15.86 1.98 4.44
C GLY A 245 -16.24 0.50 4.26
N GLU A 246 -15.31 -0.39 4.62
CA GLU A 246 -15.40 -1.84 4.41
C GLU A 246 -15.80 -2.61 5.68
N PHE A 247 -15.09 -2.40 6.77
CA PHE A 247 -15.30 -2.94 8.11
C PHE A 247 -16.07 -1.96 8.99
N VAL A 248 -15.93 -0.66 8.73
CA VAL A 248 -16.68 0.43 9.36
C VAL A 248 -17.42 1.19 8.27
N SER A 249 -18.60 0.70 7.92
CA SER A 249 -19.35 1.20 6.76
C SER A 249 -20.37 2.25 7.16
N VAL A 250 -20.42 3.37 6.44
CA VAL A 250 -21.42 4.44 6.62
C VAL A 250 -22.05 4.77 5.27
N ASP A 251 -23.38 4.69 5.18
CA ASP A 251 -24.13 5.16 4.00
C ASP A 251 -24.28 6.68 4.08
N TYR A 252 -23.55 7.39 3.22
CA TYR A 252 -23.52 8.86 3.21
C TYR A 252 -24.81 9.46 2.66
N ASP A 253 -25.60 8.70 1.90
CA ASP A 253 -26.90 9.13 1.39
C ASP A 253 -27.99 9.02 2.47
N ILE A 254 -27.77 8.21 3.51
CA ILE A 254 -28.64 8.09 4.70
C ILE A 254 -28.17 9.03 5.84
N CYS A 255 -26.85 9.22 5.98
CA CYS A 255 -26.26 9.95 7.11
C CYS A 255 -26.74 11.42 7.17
N ILE A 256 -27.29 11.82 8.33
CA ILE A 256 -27.80 13.18 8.58
C ILE A 256 -26.84 14.08 9.39
N ALA A 257 -25.57 13.67 9.53
CA ALA A 257 -24.57 14.38 10.35
C ALA A 257 -24.95 14.60 11.82
N ASP A 258 -25.66 13.65 12.43
CA ASP A 258 -26.04 13.68 13.85
C ASP A 258 -24.81 13.78 14.78
N GLY A 259 -23.74 13.04 14.47
CA GLY A 259 -22.46 13.10 15.19
C GLY A 259 -22.35 12.16 16.39
N GLY A 260 -23.42 11.48 16.82
CA GLY A 260 -23.35 10.54 17.95
C GLY A 260 -22.31 9.43 17.78
N CYS A 261 -22.04 9.00 16.54
CA CYS A 261 -20.99 8.02 16.23
C CYS A 261 -19.56 8.50 16.53
N ILE A 262 -19.29 9.80 16.39
CA ILE A 262 -18.00 10.41 16.70
C ILE A 262 -17.82 10.44 18.22
N GLU A 263 -18.82 10.91 18.96
CA GLU A 263 -18.77 11.00 20.42
C GLU A 263 -18.75 9.63 21.11
N ALA A 264 -19.43 8.64 20.55
CA ALA A 264 -19.49 7.29 21.11
C ALA A 264 -18.25 6.43 20.82
N CYS A 265 -17.35 6.85 19.92
CA CYS A 265 -16.22 6.03 19.50
C CYS A 265 -15.06 6.13 20.51
N PRO A 266 -14.69 5.04 21.22
CA PRO A 266 -13.63 5.10 22.24
C PRO A 266 -12.20 5.17 21.67
N VAL A 267 -12.05 4.99 20.36
CA VAL A 267 -10.75 4.95 19.65
C VAL A 267 -10.67 5.95 18.51
N ASP A 268 -11.58 6.94 18.48
CA ASP A 268 -11.57 8.07 17.54
C ASP A 268 -11.43 7.66 16.06
N VAL A 269 -12.25 6.69 15.63
CA VAL A 269 -12.28 6.21 14.22
C VAL A 269 -12.71 7.30 13.25
N TYR A 270 -13.63 8.16 13.69
CA TYR A 270 -14.33 9.12 12.85
C TYR A 270 -13.79 10.54 13.04
N GLU A 271 -13.74 11.28 11.94
CA GLU A 271 -13.57 12.74 11.94
C GLU A 271 -14.63 13.41 11.06
N TRP A 272 -14.79 14.72 11.18
CA TRP A 272 -15.73 15.45 10.31
C TRP A 272 -15.13 15.66 8.92
N PHE A 273 -15.95 15.41 7.89
CA PHE A 273 -15.62 15.64 6.50
C PHE A 273 -16.72 16.45 5.82
N ASP A 274 -16.33 17.54 5.17
CA ASP A 274 -17.26 18.47 4.53
C ASP A 274 -17.77 17.91 3.19
N THR A 275 -19.08 17.85 3.03
CA THR A 275 -19.79 17.37 1.84
C THR A 275 -20.83 18.37 1.37
N PRO A 276 -20.43 19.62 1.04
CA PRO A 276 -21.36 20.67 0.67
C PRO A 276 -22.21 20.27 -0.53
N GLY A 277 -23.52 20.56 -0.46
CA GLY A 277 -24.47 20.25 -1.53
C GLY A 277 -24.94 18.80 -1.56
N ASN A 278 -24.66 18.01 -0.53
CA ASN A 278 -25.28 16.70 -0.36
C ASN A 278 -26.71 16.86 0.20
N PRO A 279 -27.71 16.15 -0.34
CA PRO A 279 -29.11 16.29 0.08
C PRO A 279 -29.39 15.92 1.54
N ALA A 280 -28.59 15.01 2.12
CA ALA A 280 -28.81 14.53 3.47
C ALA A 280 -28.14 15.43 4.53
N SER A 281 -26.92 15.91 4.27
CA SER A 281 -26.19 16.85 5.14
C SER A 281 -24.92 17.38 4.50
N ASP A 282 -24.53 18.63 4.81
CA ASP A 282 -23.31 19.28 4.29
C ASP A 282 -22.00 18.76 4.91
N LYS A 283 -22.06 17.76 5.79
CA LYS A 283 -20.89 17.10 6.38
C LYS A 283 -21.20 15.65 6.70
N LYS A 284 -20.17 14.80 6.85
CA LYS A 284 -20.29 13.35 7.15
C LYS A 284 -19.17 12.90 8.10
N PRO A 285 -19.36 11.81 8.86
CA PRO A 285 -18.29 11.19 9.62
C PRO A 285 -17.39 10.37 8.68
N LEU A 286 -16.13 10.78 8.55
CA LEU A 286 -15.10 10.10 7.79
C LEU A 286 -14.38 9.10 8.68
N MET A 287 -14.42 7.82 8.31
CA MET A 287 -13.80 6.71 9.02
C MET A 287 -12.30 6.57 8.67
N SER A 288 -11.54 7.65 8.78
CA SER A 288 -10.13 7.67 8.36
C SER A 288 -9.22 6.73 9.14
N LYS A 289 -9.63 6.35 10.35
CA LYS A 289 -8.97 5.31 11.17
C LYS A 289 -9.80 4.04 11.28
N GLU A 290 -10.50 3.67 10.22
CA GLU A 290 -11.26 2.41 10.13
C GLU A 290 -10.48 1.16 10.62
N PRO A 291 -9.16 1.00 10.36
CA PRO A 291 -8.37 -0.11 10.91
C PRO A 291 -8.25 -0.16 12.44
N ASP A 292 -8.43 0.96 13.13
CA ASP A 292 -8.32 1.06 14.59
C ASP A 292 -9.62 0.63 15.29
N CYS A 293 -10.67 0.31 14.52
CA CYS A 293 -11.95 -0.12 15.06
C CYS A 293 -11.83 -1.39 15.89
N ILE A 294 -12.32 -1.32 17.13
CA ILE A 294 -12.34 -2.45 18.08
C ILE A 294 -13.65 -3.24 18.06
N PHE A 295 -14.50 -3.05 17.06
CA PHE A 295 -15.78 -3.75 16.88
C PHE A 295 -16.74 -3.68 18.08
N CYS A 296 -16.73 -2.57 18.84
CA CYS A 296 -17.60 -2.39 20.01
C CYS A 296 -19.09 -2.17 19.68
N LEU A 297 -19.42 -1.94 18.39
CA LEU A 297 -20.77 -1.69 17.86
C LEU A 297 -21.50 -0.46 18.42
N ALA A 298 -20.85 0.37 19.25
CA ALA A 298 -21.46 1.56 19.85
C ALA A 298 -22.02 2.52 18.79
N CYS A 299 -21.26 2.77 17.72
CA CYS A 299 -21.67 3.65 16.61
C CYS A 299 -22.90 3.14 15.84
N GLU A 300 -23.11 1.82 15.72
CA GLU A 300 -24.35 1.28 15.13
C GLU A 300 -25.56 1.60 16.00
N GLY A 301 -25.41 1.48 17.33
CA GLY A 301 -26.50 1.65 18.29
C GLY A 301 -26.92 3.11 18.49
N VAL A 302 -26.00 4.05 18.39
CA VAL A 302 -26.29 5.48 18.60
C VAL A 302 -26.75 6.21 17.34
N CYS A 303 -26.54 5.66 16.14
CA CYS A 303 -26.87 6.32 14.88
C CYS A 303 -28.41 6.35 14.65
N PRO A 304 -29.08 7.51 14.71
CA PRO A 304 -30.55 7.57 14.61
C PRO A 304 -31.13 7.01 13.31
N PRO A 305 -30.56 7.30 12.11
CA PRO A 305 -31.06 6.72 10.88
C PRO A 305 -30.45 5.34 10.59
N GLN A 306 -29.67 4.76 11.52
CA GLN A 306 -29.01 3.46 11.35
C GLN A 306 -28.20 3.38 10.03
N ALA A 307 -27.43 4.44 9.74
CA ALA A 307 -26.62 4.55 8.54
C ALA A 307 -25.29 3.79 8.63
N ILE A 308 -24.98 3.18 9.77
CA ILE A 308 -23.66 2.59 10.07
C ILE A 308 -23.79 1.07 10.20
N LYS A 309 -22.86 0.34 9.57
CA LYS A 309 -22.69 -1.10 9.75
C LYS A 309 -21.23 -1.47 9.95
N ILE A 310 -20.97 -2.27 10.97
CA ILE A 310 -19.68 -2.82 11.33
C ILE A 310 -19.61 -4.29 10.88
N TYR A 311 -18.51 -4.65 10.23
CA TYR A 311 -18.19 -6.02 9.85
C TYR A 311 -16.91 -6.45 10.57
N GLU A 312 -16.98 -7.55 11.32
CA GLU A 312 -15.80 -8.14 11.96
C GLU A 312 -14.78 -8.61 10.91
N ILE A 313 -13.50 -8.29 11.13
CA ILE A 313 -12.40 -8.84 10.34
C ILE A 313 -12.24 -10.31 10.75
N LYS A 314 -12.51 -11.24 9.82
CA LYS A 314 -12.26 -12.67 9.99
C LYS A 314 -10.88 -13.07 9.49
#